data_AF-A0A948D224-F1
#
_entry.id   AF-A0A948D224-F1
#
_cell.length_a   1.000
_cell.length_b   1.000
_cell.length_c   1.000
_cell.angle_alpha   90.00
_cell.angle_beta   90.00
_cell.angle_gamma   90.00
#
_symmetry.space_group_name_H-M   'P 1'
#
loop_
_entity.id
_entity.type
_entity.pdbx_description
1 polymer ?
#
loop_
_entity_poly.entity_id
_entity_poly.type
_entity_poly.pdbx_seq_one_letter_code
_entity_poly.pdbx_strand_id
1 'polypeptide(L)'
;MYNIKAKDLIIYGGSICLAVIIFLFLLTTNLIGYGVKDGCQLAKDKYPGSCVEALIAYLDDDSNDMRSRNTAIWALGQLGDKQALPALNERYVGVPEGKEPLSKTISQYELKKAINLLGDGFNVSAPFWRFGPGVK
;
A
#
# COMPACT_ATOMS: atom_id res chain seq x y z
N MET A 1 -39.99 -31.47 4.06
CA MET A 1 -38.56 -31.56 4.43
C MET A 1 -37.75 -31.47 3.15
N TYR A 2 -36.92 -30.44 2.99
CA TYR A 2 -36.12 -30.22 1.79
C TYR A 2 -34.91 -31.18 1.83
N ASN A 3 -34.86 -32.16 0.92
CA ASN A 3 -33.77 -33.15 0.84
C ASN A 3 -32.60 -32.57 0.01
N ILE A 4 -31.70 -31.83 0.66
CA ILE A 4 -30.47 -31.31 0.03
C ILE A 4 -29.59 -32.50 -0.33
N LYS A 5 -29.28 -32.68 -1.63
CA LYS A 5 -28.33 -33.72 -2.07
C LYS A 5 -26.91 -33.25 -1.78
N ALA A 6 -25.98 -34.19 -1.56
CA ALA A 6 -24.57 -33.86 -1.29
C ALA A 6 -23.95 -32.90 -2.33
N LYS A 7 -24.32 -33.04 -3.60
CA LYS A 7 -23.91 -32.13 -4.68
C LYS A 7 -24.38 -30.68 -4.47
N ASP A 8 -25.59 -30.49 -3.94
CA ASP A 8 -26.17 -29.17 -3.73
C ASP A 8 -25.47 -28.50 -2.54
N LEU A 9 -25.15 -29.27 -1.49
CA LEU A 9 -24.35 -28.78 -0.35
C LEU A 9 -22.95 -28.33 -0.78
N ILE A 10 -22.29 -29.07 -1.67
CA ILE A 10 -20.98 -28.70 -2.21
C ILE A 10 -21.07 -27.41 -3.03
N ILE A 11 -22.08 -27.28 -3.89
CA ILE A 11 -22.28 -26.08 -4.72
C ILE A 11 -22.57 -24.85 -3.85
N TYR A 12 -23.49 -24.94 -2.89
CA TYR A 12 -23.80 -23.83 -2.00
C TYR A 12 -22.63 -23.47 -1.09
N GLY A 13 -21.96 -24.47 -0.50
CA GLY A 13 -20.79 -24.25 0.34
C GLY A 13 -19.64 -23.58 -0.41
N GLY A 14 -19.35 -24.05 -1.63
CA GLY A 14 -18.34 -23.44 -2.51
C GLY A 14 -18.69 -22.01 -2.91
N SER A 15 -19.96 -21.75 -3.25
CA SER A 15 -20.43 -20.40 -3.62
C SER A 15 -20.34 -19.41 -2.45
N ILE A 16 -20.72 -19.84 -1.24
CA ILE A 16 -20.60 -19.00 -0.03
C ILE A 16 -19.13 -18.72 0.27
N CYS A 17 -18.26 -19.72 0.18
CA CYS A 17 -16.83 -19.55 0.39
C CYS A 17 -16.23 -18.54 -0.60
N LEU A 18 -16.56 -18.67 -1.90
CA LEU A 18 -16.12 -17.73 -2.92
C LEU A 18 -16.63 -16.31 -2.65
N ALA A 19 -17.90 -16.15 -2.27
CA ALA A 19 -18.47 -14.85 -1.93
C ALA A 19 -17.77 -14.21 -0.73
N VAL A 20 -17.44 -14.99 0.31
CA VAL A 20 -16.69 -14.51 1.48
C VAL A 20 -15.27 -14.07 1.08
N ILE A 21 -14.58 -14.84 0.24
CA ILE A 21 -13.24 -14.46 -0.26
C ILE A 21 -13.29 -13.14 -1.03
N ILE A 22 -14.27 -12.99 -1.94
CA ILE A 22 -14.45 -11.75 -2.70
C ILE A 22 -14.76 -10.58 -1.76
N PHE A 23 -15.65 -10.77 -0.79
CA PHE A 23 -15.99 -9.73 0.18
C PHE A 23 -14.77 -9.29 1.00
N LEU A 24 -13.98 -10.24 1.52
CA LEU A 24 -12.75 -9.93 2.27
C LEU A 24 -11.72 -9.22 1.39
N PHE A 25 -11.59 -9.61 0.12
CA PHE A 25 -10.72 -8.94 -0.84
C PHE A 25 -11.17 -7.49 -1.09
N LEU A 26 -12.47 -7.25 -1.32
CA LEU A 26 -13.00 -5.90 -1.52
C LEU A 26 -12.85 -5.04 -0.26
N LEU A 27 -13.06 -5.61 0.92
CA LEU A 27 -12.89 -4.90 2.18
C LEU A 27 -11.42 -4.48 2.40
N THR A 28 -10.49 -5.42 2.25
CA THR A 28 -9.06 -5.16 2.46
C THR A 28 -8.50 -4.18 1.45
N THR A 29 -8.93 -4.28 0.19
CA THR A 29 -8.55 -3.31 -0.84
C THR A 29 -9.06 -1.92 -0.44
N ASN A 30 -10.34 -1.74 -0.09
CA ASN A 30 -10.84 -0.43 0.34
C ASN A 30 -10.10 0.16 1.55
N LEU A 31 -9.74 -0.66 2.55
CA LEU A 31 -9.00 -0.20 3.72
C LEU A 31 -7.59 0.31 3.37
N ILE A 32 -6.86 -0.43 2.54
CA ILE A 32 -5.53 -0.02 2.06
C ILE A 32 -5.65 1.23 1.19
N GLY A 33 -6.61 1.23 0.26
CA GLY A 33 -6.85 2.33 -0.66
C GLY A 33 -7.16 3.65 0.04
N TYR A 34 -7.91 3.62 1.14
CA TYR A 34 -8.15 4.80 1.96
C TYR A 34 -6.83 5.41 2.46
N GLY A 35 -5.93 4.62 3.02
CA GLY A 35 -4.64 5.11 3.51
C GLY A 35 -3.73 5.65 2.40
N VAL A 36 -3.73 5.01 1.22
CA VAL A 36 -2.94 5.50 0.08
C VAL A 36 -3.48 6.84 -0.42
N LYS A 37 -4.80 6.97 -0.54
CA LYS A 37 -5.46 8.20 -0.97
C LYS A 37 -5.25 9.33 0.04
N ASP A 38 -5.36 9.04 1.34
CA ASP A 38 -5.14 10.01 2.40
C ASP A 38 -3.70 10.54 2.39
N GLY A 39 -2.71 9.63 2.34
CA GLY A 39 -1.31 10.01 2.21
C GLY A 39 -1.02 10.82 0.93
N CYS A 40 -1.65 10.44 -0.18
CA CYS A 40 -1.55 11.17 -1.44
C CYS A 40 -2.07 12.60 -1.33
N GLN A 41 -3.26 12.78 -0.74
CA GLN A 41 -3.87 14.09 -0.58
C GLN A 41 -3.05 14.96 0.36
N LEU A 42 -2.65 14.41 1.51
CA LEU A 42 -1.77 15.09 2.47
C LEU A 42 -0.48 15.61 1.81
N ALA A 43 0.10 14.81 0.90
CA ALA A 43 1.28 15.21 0.16
C ALA A 43 0.98 16.28 -0.89
N LYS A 44 -0.09 16.11 -1.68
CA LYS A 44 -0.52 17.06 -2.72
C LYS A 44 -0.97 18.41 -2.16
N ASP A 45 -1.41 18.46 -0.90
CA ASP A 45 -1.76 19.71 -0.22
C ASP A 45 -0.52 20.59 0.04
N LYS A 46 0.68 19.99 0.15
CA LYS A 46 1.93 20.69 0.44
C LYS A 46 2.86 20.80 -0.77
N TYR A 47 2.82 19.83 -1.69
CA TYR A 47 3.73 19.76 -2.84
C TYR A 47 2.95 19.59 -4.15
N PRO A 48 3.34 20.32 -5.22
CA PRO A 48 2.72 20.17 -6.52
C PRO A 48 3.12 18.85 -7.20
N GLY A 49 2.40 18.49 -8.26
CA GLY A 49 2.71 17.36 -9.12
C GLY A 49 1.75 16.19 -8.98
N SER A 50 2.14 15.07 -9.58
CA SER A 50 1.46 13.78 -9.40
C SER A 50 1.57 13.31 -7.96
N CYS A 51 0.71 12.37 -7.58
CA CYS A 51 0.74 11.75 -6.26
C CYS A 51 2.13 11.21 -5.88
N VAL A 52 2.80 10.55 -6.82
CA VAL A 52 4.12 9.95 -6.61
C VAL A 52 5.16 11.04 -6.38
N GLU A 53 5.18 12.09 -7.20
CA GLU A 53 6.08 13.22 -7.04
C GLU A 53 5.87 13.95 -5.72
N ALA A 54 4.61 14.21 -5.35
CA ALA A 54 4.26 14.85 -4.09
C ALA A 54 4.68 14.00 -2.88
N LEU A 55 4.46 12.68 -2.92
CA LEU A 55 4.88 11.76 -1.85
C LEU A 55 6.41 11.66 -1.73
N ILE A 56 7.15 11.71 -2.84
CA ILE A 56 8.62 11.78 -2.82
C ILE A 56 9.06 13.10 -2.15
N ALA A 57 8.49 14.23 -2.57
CA ALA A 57 8.80 15.52 -1.95
C ALA A 57 8.44 15.56 -0.45
N TYR A 58 7.34 14.92 -0.07
CA TYR A 58 6.93 14.78 1.33
C TYR A 58 7.93 13.94 2.15
N LEU A 59 8.45 12.86 1.57
CA LEU A 59 9.50 12.05 2.17
C LEU A 59 10.83 12.82 2.31
N ASP A 60 11.12 13.75 1.41
CA ASP A 60 12.39 14.49 1.38
C ASP A 60 12.43 15.68 2.33
N ASP A 61 11.26 16.22 2.70
CA ASP A 61 11.18 17.36 3.59
C ASP A 61 11.32 16.95 5.07
N ASP A 62 12.48 17.29 5.65
CA ASP A 62 12.81 17.02 7.05
C ASP A 62 11.94 17.79 8.07
N SER A 63 11.14 18.77 7.63
CA SER A 63 10.14 19.41 8.50
C SER A 63 8.92 18.51 8.77
N ASN A 64 8.69 17.49 7.93
CA ASN A 64 7.64 16.50 8.16
C ASN A 64 8.09 15.49 9.22
N ASP A 65 7.18 15.11 10.10
CA ASP A 65 7.50 14.16 11.17
C ASP A 65 7.79 12.75 10.60
N MET A 66 8.57 11.97 11.36
CA MET A 66 9.02 10.65 10.92
C MET A 66 7.88 9.68 10.65
N ARG A 67 6.76 9.78 11.38
CA ARG A 67 5.61 8.89 11.14
C ARG A 67 5.01 9.21 9.78
N SER A 68 4.80 10.49 9.47
CA SER A 68 4.24 10.90 8.18
C SER A 68 5.17 10.56 7.01
N ARG A 69 6.49 10.70 7.19
CA ARG A 69 7.49 10.24 6.19
C ARG A 69 7.46 8.73 5.99
N ASN A 70 7.31 7.94 7.05
CA ASN A 70 7.12 6.49 6.96
C ASN A 70 5.79 6.11 6.28
N THR A 71 4.72 6.87 6.51
CA THR A 71 3.46 6.72 5.76
C THR A 71 3.67 6.99 4.27
N ALA A 72 4.45 8.01 3.91
CA ALA A 72 4.77 8.29 2.51
C ALA A 72 5.51 7.13 1.84
N ILE A 73 6.50 6.54 2.51
CA ILE A 73 7.21 5.32 2.03
C ILE A 73 6.23 4.17 1.80
N TRP A 74 5.34 3.92 2.76
CA TRP A 74 4.34 2.86 2.64
C TRP A 74 3.39 3.12 1.45
N ALA A 75 2.89 4.35 1.30
CA ALA A 75 1.99 4.73 0.22
C ALA A 75 2.66 4.60 -1.16
N LEU A 76 3.91 5.05 -1.29
CA LEU A 76 4.72 4.83 -2.49
C LEU A 76 4.81 3.34 -2.82
N GLY A 77 5.10 2.50 -1.82
CA GLY A 77 5.08 1.04 -1.93
C GLY A 77 3.77 0.46 -2.47
N GLN A 78 2.63 0.94 -1.97
CA GLN A 78 1.31 0.50 -2.42
C GLN A 78 0.98 0.96 -3.85
N LEU A 79 1.41 2.16 -4.24
CA LEU A 79 1.23 2.68 -5.59
C LEU A 79 2.03 1.88 -6.62
N GLY A 80 3.20 1.35 -6.23
CA GLY A 80 4.01 0.50 -7.10
C GLY A 80 4.56 1.23 -8.33
N ASP A 81 4.67 2.55 -8.28
CA ASP A 81 5.23 3.34 -9.39
C ASP A 81 6.76 3.35 -9.32
N LYS A 82 7.41 2.77 -10.33
CA LYS A 82 8.87 2.65 -10.43
C LYS A 82 9.60 3.99 -10.38
N GLN A 83 8.93 5.10 -10.68
CA GLN A 83 9.50 6.45 -10.55
C GLN A 83 10.04 6.74 -9.14
N ALA A 84 9.48 6.11 -8.08
CA ALA A 84 9.94 6.33 -6.72
C ALA A 84 11.16 5.48 -6.30
N LEU A 85 11.58 4.50 -7.12
CA LEU A 85 12.70 3.62 -6.78
C LEU A 85 14.01 4.37 -6.46
N PRO A 86 14.43 5.41 -7.20
CA PRO A 86 15.65 6.14 -6.87
C PRO A 86 15.60 6.76 -5.47
N ALA A 87 14.51 7.44 -5.13
CA ALA A 87 14.34 8.10 -3.83
C ALA A 87 14.33 7.10 -2.66
N LEU A 88 13.68 5.95 -2.83
CA LEU A 88 13.65 4.91 -1.81
C LEU A 88 15.01 4.23 -1.63
N ASN A 89 15.70 3.91 -2.73
CA ASN A 89 17.01 3.25 -2.69
C ASN A 89 18.09 4.14 -2.07
N GLU A 90 18.07 5.45 -2.33
CA GLU A 90 19.01 6.40 -1.73
C GLU A 90 18.97 6.40 -0.19
N ARG A 91 17.79 6.11 0.39
CA ARG A 91 17.56 6.09 1.85
C ARG A 91 17.70 4.71 2.47
N TYR A 92 17.83 3.66 1.65
CA TYR A 92 17.89 2.29 2.11
C TYR A 92 19.34 1.86 2.38
N VAL A 93 19.63 1.56 3.64
CA VAL A 93 20.97 1.15 4.10
C VAL A 93 21.02 -0.29 4.61
N GLY A 94 19.89 -0.99 4.56
CA GLY A 94 19.72 -2.33 5.13
C GLY A 94 18.85 -2.32 6.38
N VAL A 95 18.16 -3.43 6.63
CA VAL A 95 17.30 -3.59 7.81
C VAL A 95 18.18 -3.97 9.01
N PRO A 96 18.23 -3.14 10.07
CA PRO A 96 19.02 -3.45 11.26
C PRO A 96 18.42 -4.63 12.03
N GLU A 97 19.23 -5.22 12.93
CA GLU A 97 18.72 -6.22 13.87
C GLU A 97 17.77 -5.57 14.89
N GLY A 98 16.55 -6.09 14.98
CA GLY A 98 15.51 -5.57 15.89
C GLY A 98 14.49 -4.66 15.21
N LYS A 99 13.45 -4.25 15.96
CA LYS A 99 12.36 -3.43 15.44
C LYS A 99 12.63 -1.95 15.65
N GLU A 100 12.66 -1.20 14.56
CA GLU A 100 12.81 0.26 14.61
C GLU A 100 11.55 0.95 15.16
N PRO A 101 11.70 2.02 15.97
CA PRO A 101 10.59 2.86 16.36
C PRO A 101 10.11 3.73 15.18
N LEU A 102 8.92 3.43 14.66
CA LEU A 102 8.29 4.11 13.50
C LEU A 102 8.18 5.65 13.60
N SER A 103 8.25 6.22 14.80
CA SER A 103 8.12 7.67 15.01
C SER A 103 9.45 8.39 15.26
N LYS A 104 10.58 7.68 15.30
CA LYS A 104 11.89 8.29 15.60
C LYS A 104 12.87 8.22 14.43
N THR A 105 12.68 7.28 13.50
CA THR A 105 13.55 7.10 12.35
C THR A 105 12.76 6.72 11.12
N ILE A 106 13.36 6.88 9.94
CA ILE A 106 12.87 6.25 8.72
C ILE A 106 12.96 4.73 8.88
N SER A 107 11.88 4.03 8.54
CA SER A 107 11.81 2.58 8.67
C SER A 107 12.49 1.89 7.50
N GLN A 108 13.62 1.24 7.77
CA GLN A 108 14.36 0.44 6.79
C GLN A 108 13.55 -0.80 6.35
N TYR A 109 12.71 -1.33 7.23
CA TYR A 109 11.78 -2.41 6.89
C TYR A 109 10.75 -1.97 5.85
N GLU A 110 10.08 -0.83 6.06
CA GLU A 110 9.10 -0.33 5.08
C GLU A 110 9.77 0.11 3.77
N LEU A 111 10.99 0.66 3.83
CA LEU A 111 11.80 0.92 2.63
C LEU A 111 12.06 -0.36 1.84
N LYS A 112 12.57 -1.41 2.49
CA LYS A 112 12.82 -2.71 1.84
C LYS A 112 11.56 -3.26 1.20
N LYS A 113 10.43 -3.20 1.92
CA LYS A 113 9.13 -3.68 1.43
C LYS A 113 8.65 -2.86 0.23
N ALA A 114 8.72 -1.53 0.31
CA ALA A 114 8.33 -0.65 -0.79
C ALA A 114 9.21 -0.89 -2.03
N ILE A 115 10.54 -0.93 -1.86
CA ILE A 115 11.49 -1.23 -2.95
C ILE A 115 11.14 -2.58 -3.62
N ASN A 116 10.85 -3.61 -2.82
CA ASN A 116 10.43 -4.91 -3.37
C ASN A 116 9.12 -4.80 -4.17
N LEU A 117 8.11 -4.10 -3.66
CA LEU A 117 6.82 -3.92 -4.35
C LEU A 117 6.95 -3.13 -5.65
N LEU A 118 7.92 -2.22 -5.75
CA LEU A 118 8.17 -1.40 -6.93
C LEU A 118 9.09 -2.11 -7.95
N GLY A 119 10.00 -2.95 -7.50
CA GLY A 119 10.96 -3.67 -8.33
C GLY A 119 10.36 -4.92 -8.98
N ASP A 120 10.86 -6.07 -8.55
CA ASP A 120 10.50 -7.39 -9.09
C ASP A 120 9.39 -8.09 -8.28
N GLY A 121 8.95 -7.48 -7.18
CA GLY A 121 7.87 -8.01 -6.35
C GLY A 121 6.52 -7.91 -7.03
N PHE A 122 5.69 -8.93 -6.82
CA PHE A 122 4.34 -8.99 -7.35
C PHE A 122 3.36 -8.20 -6.45
N ASN A 123 2.80 -7.10 -6.96
CA ASN A 123 1.77 -6.33 -6.27
C ASN A 123 0.47 -6.28 -7.10
N VAL A 124 -0.44 -7.22 -6.86
CA VAL A 124 -1.73 -7.31 -7.58
C VAL A 124 -2.68 -6.16 -7.28
N SER A 125 -2.54 -5.51 -6.12
CA SER A 125 -3.46 -4.44 -5.71
C SER A 125 -3.00 -3.07 -6.16
N ALA A 126 -1.73 -2.89 -6.56
CA ALA A 126 -1.17 -1.61 -7.01
C ALA A 126 -2.01 -0.90 -8.10
N PRO A 127 -2.51 -1.57 -9.16
CA PRO A 127 -3.30 -0.89 -10.18
C PRO A 127 -4.58 -0.23 -9.63
N PHE A 128 -5.19 -0.81 -8.60
CA PHE A 128 -6.40 -0.25 -7.97
C PHE A 128 -6.12 1.08 -7.27
N TRP A 129 -4.91 1.26 -6.74
CA TRP A 129 -4.50 2.49 -6.06
C TRP A 129 -3.92 3.50 -7.02
N ARG A 130 -2.97 3.07 -7.88
CA ARG A 130 -2.29 3.92 -8.84
C ARG A 130 -3.25 4.60 -9.81
N PHE A 131 -4.31 3.90 -10.21
CA PHE A 131 -5.30 4.41 -11.15
C PHE A 131 -6.66 4.69 -10.49
N GLY A 132 -6.73 4.58 -9.17
CA GLY A 132 -7.95 4.78 -8.38
C GLY A 132 -8.35 6.25 -8.24
N PRO A 133 -9.60 6.52 -7.85
CA PRO A 133 -10.12 7.87 -7.67
C PRO A 133 -9.42 8.59 -6.50
N GLY A 134 -8.92 9.80 -6.74
CA GLY A 134 -8.25 10.65 -5.74
C GLY A 134 -6.72 10.53 -5.70
N VAL A 135 -6.12 9.68 -6.54
CA VAL A 135 -4.67 9.59 -6.74
C VAL A 135 -4.21 10.34 -8.00
N LYS A 136 -5.12 10.57 -8.97
CA LYS A 136 -4.89 11.45 -10.12
C LYS A 136 -4.96 12.92 -9.70
#